data_AF-A0A2V7XLV1-F1
#
_entry.id   AF-A0A2V7XLV1-F1
#
_cell.length_a   1.000
_cell.length_b   1.000
_cell.length_c   1.000
_cell.angle_alpha   90.00
_cell.angle_beta   90.00
_cell.angle_gamma   90.00
#
_symmetry.space_group_name_H-M   'P 1'
#
loop_
_entity.id
_entity.type
_entity.pdbx_description
1 polymer ?
#
loop_
_entity_poly.entity_id
_entity_poly.type
_entity_poly.pdbx_seq_one_letter_code
_entity_poly.pdbx_strand_id
1 'polypeptide(L)'
;IGEATVIAIRGEESGYATDISRRGVDVHVLGEEATQKATLRSGIHEKIEQGNYDAIVEPAAIAEVLEWMNMIAFSGQSYEDGSSFFVDHLGKRVVGTNFTLTDDAIDPEFLPFPFDMEGLPKRRVTLIENGIARTPVVDKAYADRLGVPATANGWALGSPDHGSALHLSVA
;
A
#
# COMPACT_ATOMS: atom_id res chain seq x y z
N ILE A 1 4.81 20.05 0.54
CA ILE A 1 4.20 18.78 0.10
C ILE A 1 3.55 19.07 -1.22
N GLY A 2 3.97 18.37 -2.26
CA GLY A 2 3.31 18.37 -3.55
C GLY A 2 2.84 16.96 -3.85
N GLU A 3 1.67 16.87 -4.44
CA GLU A 3 1.13 15.66 -5.06
C GLU A 3 0.68 16.10 -6.45
N ALA A 4 1.02 15.32 -7.46
CA ALA A 4 0.49 15.53 -8.79
C ALA A 4 0.29 14.20 -9.50
N THR A 5 -0.83 14.11 -10.21
CA THR A 5 -1.09 13.08 -11.20
C THR A 5 -1.18 13.75 -12.55
N VAL A 6 -0.46 13.24 -13.53
CA VAL A 6 -0.55 13.68 -14.93
C VAL A 6 -1.12 12.56 -15.76
N ILE A 7 -2.13 12.88 -16.56
CA ILE A 7 -2.76 11.97 -17.51
C ILE A 7 -2.54 12.53 -18.91
N ALA A 8 -1.93 11.72 -19.78
CA ALA A 8 -1.79 12.03 -21.20
C ALA A 8 -2.84 11.24 -21.99
N ILE A 9 -3.55 11.91 -22.90
CA ILE A 9 -4.59 11.30 -23.74
C ILE A 9 -4.28 11.62 -25.20
N ARG A 10 -4.32 10.60 -26.06
CA ARG A 10 -4.12 10.73 -27.51
C ARG A 10 -5.06 9.79 -28.26
N GLY A 11 -6.17 10.31 -28.77
CA GLY A 11 -7.18 9.48 -29.44
C GLY A 11 -7.76 8.47 -28.45
N GLU A 12 -7.59 7.18 -28.74
CA GLU A 12 -8.02 6.07 -27.87
C GLU A 12 -6.93 5.62 -26.87
N GLU A 13 -5.73 6.23 -26.92
CA GLU A 13 -4.61 5.89 -26.06
C GLU A 13 -4.55 6.77 -24.81
N SER A 14 -4.05 6.21 -23.71
CA SER A 14 -3.83 6.94 -22.47
C SER A 14 -2.60 6.44 -21.71
N GLY A 15 -2.06 7.30 -20.86
CA GLY A 15 -0.98 7.00 -19.93
C GLY A 15 -1.05 7.92 -18.73
N TYR A 16 -0.59 7.45 -17.59
CA TYR A 16 -0.58 8.23 -16.36
C TYR A 16 0.72 8.03 -15.57
N ALA A 17 1.06 9.06 -14.81
CA ALA A 17 2.14 9.04 -13.82
C ALA A 17 1.70 9.86 -12.60
N THR A 18 2.10 9.42 -11.41
CA THR A 18 1.76 10.07 -10.15
C THR A 18 3.00 10.13 -9.26
N ASP A 19 3.14 11.21 -8.50
CA ASP A 19 4.19 11.34 -7.49
C ASP A 19 3.72 12.19 -6.31
N ILE A 20 4.22 11.87 -5.12
CA ILE A 20 3.98 12.59 -3.87
C ILE A 20 5.33 12.84 -3.23
N SER A 21 5.68 14.11 -3.05
CA SER A 21 6.99 14.50 -2.55
C SER A 21 6.92 15.66 -1.57
N ARG A 22 7.72 15.55 -0.50
CA ARG A 22 7.94 16.64 0.45
C ARG A 22 8.71 17.79 -0.16
N ARG A 23 9.57 17.50 -1.13
CA ARG A 23 10.50 18.44 -1.78
C ARG A 23 9.87 19.12 -3.01
N GLY A 24 8.64 18.75 -3.36
CA GLY A 24 7.97 19.20 -4.57
C GLY A 24 8.01 18.11 -5.64
N VAL A 25 7.02 18.16 -6.53
CA VAL A 25 6.84 17.20 -7.62
C VAL A 25 7.25 17.87 -8.92
N ASP A 26 8.04 17.17 -9.73
CA ASP A 26 8.41 17.62 -11.07
C ASP A 26 7.36 17.17 -12.08
N VAL A 27 6.42 18.08 -12.38
CA VAL A 27 5.33 17.81 -13.33
C VAL A 27 5.80 17.61 -14.77
N HIS A 28 7.01 18.07 -15.13
CA HIS A 28 7.56 17.80 -16.46
C HIS A 28 7.97 16.34 -16.59
N VAL A 29 8.65 15.79 -15.58
CA VAL A 29 9.01 14.36 -15.54
C VAL A 29 7.76 13.48 -15.57
N LEU A 30 6.74 13.82 -14.78
CA LEU A 30 5.46 13.10 -14.83
C LEU A 30 4.78 13.21 -16.21
N GLY A 31 4.87 14.37 -16.85
CA GLY A 31 4.34 14.58 -18.19
C GLY A 31 5.06 13.73 -19.25
N GLU A 32 6.38 13.61 -19.15
CA GLU A 32 7.19 12.73 -20.02
C GLU A 32 6.81 11.27 -19.83
N GLU A 33 6.70 10.78 -18.58
CA GLU A 33 6.30 9.40 -18.29
C GLU A 33 4.87 9.10 -18.77
N ALA A 34 3.91 9.96 -18.44
CA ALA A 34 2.52 9.78 -18.86
C ALA A 34 2.40 9.77 -20.39
N THR A 35 3.11 10.68 -21.08
CA THR A 35 3.13 10.74 -22.55
C THR A 35 3.83 9.53 -23.15
N GLN A 36 4.92 9.08 -22.54
CA GLN A 36 5.62 7.86 -22.95
C GLN A 36 4.66 6.67 -22.87
N LYS A 37 3.97 6.46 -21.74
CA LYS A 37 2.99 5.38 -21.59
C LYS A 37 1.85 5.47 -22.62
N ALA A 38 1.31 6.67 -22.85
CA ALA A 38 0.28 6.90 -23.85
C ALA A 38 0.73 6.66 -25.31
N THR A 39 2.04 6.58 -25.56
CA THR A 39 2.60 6.42 -26.91
C THR A 39 3.37 5.12 -27.13
N LEU A 40 3.78 4.43 -26.05
CA LEU A 40 4.73 3.31 -26.07
C LEU A 40 4.30 2.17 -27.00
N ARG A 41 2.99 2.02 -27.25
CA ARG A 41 2.43 1.03 -28.19
C ARG A 41 1.19 1.55 -28.93
N SER A 42 1.18 2.85 -29.24
CA SER A 42 0.04 3.50 -29.91
C SER A 42 -0.34 2.77 -31.21
N GLY A 43 -1.61 2.39 -31.33
CA GLY A 43 -2.18 1.67 -32.47
C GLY A 43 -1.94 0.15 -32.46
N ILE A 44 -1.34 -0.41 -31.40
CA ILE A 44 -1.18 -1.86 -31.23
C ILE A 44 -2.21 -2.36 -30.21
N HIS A 45 -3.31 -2.89 -30.73
CA HIS A 45 -4.34 -3.55 -29.91
C HIS A 45 -4.37 -5.03 -30.28
N GLU A 46 -3.62 -5.83 -29.53
CA GLU A 46 -3.59 -7.28 -29.72
C GLU A 46 -4.50 -7.96 -28.69
N LYS A 47 -5.29 -8.91 -29.17
CA LYS A 47 -6.05 -9.79 -28.30
C LYS A 47 -5.10 -10.84 -27.72
N ILE A 48 -4.99 -10.88 -26.40
CA ILE A 48 -4.25 -11.92 -25.70
C ILE A 48 -5.20 -13.09 -25.43
N GLU A 49 -4.78 -14.30 -25.81
CA GLU A 49 -5.54 -15.52 -25.53
C GLU A 49 -5.53 -15.83 -24.02
N GLN A 50 -6.57 -16.49 -23.54
CA GLN A 50 -6.65 -16.88 -22.13
C GLN A 50 -5.51 -17.85 -21.77
N GLY A 51 -4.80 -17.56 -20.69
CA GLY A 51 -3.68 -18.38 -20.25
C GLY A 51 -2.97 -17.80 -19.03
N ASN A 52 -1.93 -18.50 -18.59
CA ASN A 52 -1.04 -18.02 -17.55
C ASN A 52 0.14 -17.29 -18.20
N TYR A 53 0.38 -16.06 -17.76
CA TYR A 53 1.46 -15.22 -18.26
C TYR A 53 2.23 -14.64 -17.07
N ASP A 54 3.54 -14.50 -17.25
CA ASP A 54 4.33 -13.66 -16.36
C ASP A 54 3.99 -12.19 -16.63
N ALA A 55 3.59 -11.47 -15.60
CA ALA A 55 3.26 -10.06 -15.67
C ALA A 55 4.28 -9.24 -14.87
N ILE A 56 4.76 -8.16 -15.48
CA ILE A 56 5.50 -7.12 -14.76
C ILE A 56 4.48 -6.06 -14.37
N VAL A 57 4.30 -5.87 -13.06
CA VAL A 57 3.34 -4.92 -12.50
C VAL A 57 4.11 -3.68 -12.05
N GLU A 58 3.70 -2.52 -12.56
CA GLU A 58 4.31 -1.24 -12.16
C GLU A 58 3.98 -0.91 -10.69
N PRO A 59 4.82 -0.10 -10.01
CA PRO A 59 4.60 0.29 -8.62
C PRO A 59 3.19 0.83 -8.33
N ALA A 60 2.62 1.64 -9.23
CA ALA A 60 1.29 2.21 -9.05
C ALA A 60 0.18 1.14 -9.02
N ALA A 61 0.30 0.08 -9.82
CA ALA A 61 -0.66 -1.02 -9.80
C ALA A 61 -0.53 -1.89 -8.54
N ILE A 62 0.69 -2.09 -8.02
CA ILE A 62 0.87 -2.75 -6.72
C ILE A 62 0.36 -1.88 -5.57
N ALA A 63 0.56 -0.56 -5.64
CA ALA A 63 0.04 0.37 -4.63
C ALA A 63 -1.48 0.27 -4.50
N GLU A 64 -2.21 0.19 -5.62
CA GLU A 64 -3.66 0.00 -5.62
C GLU A 64 -4.06 -1.33 -4.96
N VAL A 65 -3.39 -2.44 -5.32
CA VAL A 65 -3.65 -3.74 -4.67
C VAL A 65 -3.43 -3.66 -3.16
N LEU A 66 -2.35 -3.01 -2.73
CA LEU A 66 -2.04 -2.84 -1.31
C LEU A 66 -3.04 -1.94 -0.59
N GLU A 67 -3.59 -0.92 -1.25
CA GLU A 67 -4.67 -0.09 -0.71
C GLU A 67 -5.93 -0.92 -0.45
N TRP A 68 -6.35 -1.75 -1.41
CA TRP A 68 -7.46 -2.68 -1.22
C TRP A 68 -7.19 -3.67 -0.07
N MET A 69 -5.98 -4.24 -0.01
CA MET A 69 -5.58 -5.13 1.08
C MET A 69 -5.57 -4.42 2.45
N ASN A 70 -5.19 -3.15 2.48
CA ASN A 70 -5.22 -2.35 3.70
C ASN A 70 -6.63 -2.23 4.27
N MET A 71 -7.63 -2.06 3.40
CA MET A 71 -9.02 -1.96 3.80
C MET A 71 -9.61 -3.28 4.31
N ILE A 72 -9.20 -4.42 3.74
CA ILE A 72 -9.90 -5.71 4.00
C ILE A 72 -9.11 -6.73 4.82
N ALA A 73 -7.79 -6.58 4.95
CA ALA A 73 -6.95 -7.67 5.45
C ALA A 73 -5.85 -7.26 6.44
N PHE A 74 -5.40 -6.01 6.46
CA PHE A 74 -4.26 -5.64 7.31
C PHE A 74 -4.64 -5.29 8.75
N SER A 75 -5.91 -5.02 9.04
CA SER A 75 -6.35 -4.55 10.36
C SER A 75 -6.55 -5.67 11.38
N GLY A 76 -6.35 -5.35 12.66
CA GLY A 76 -6.68 -6.23 13.79
C GLY A 76 -8.17 -6.58 13.84
N GLN A 77 -9.02 -5.70 13.31
CA GLN A 77 -10.44 -5.97 13.08
C GLN A 77 -10.64 -7.12 12.09
N SER A 78 -10.07 -7.02 10.89
CA SER A 78 -10.18 -8.10 9.89
C SER A 78 -9.58 -9.42 10.39
N TYR A 79 -8.55 -9.35 11.24
CA TYR A 79 -7.96 -10.53 11.88
C TYR A 79 -8.92 -11.18 12.89
N GLU A 80 -9.54 -10.40 13.77
CA GLU A 80 -10.47 -10.93 14.76
C GLU A 80 -11.78 -11.44 14.12
N ASP A 81 -12.28 -10.73 13.10
CA ASP A 81 -13.49 -11.10 12.37
C ASP A 81 -13.29 -12.34 11.48
N GLY A 82 -12.05 -12.80 11.31
CA GLY A 82 -11.71 -13.99 10.53
C GLY A 82 -11.58 -13.76 9.02
N SER A 83 -11.69 -12.51 8.54
CA SER A 83 -11.63 -12.18 7.11
C SER A 83 -10.20 -11.95 6.60
N SER A 84 -9.25 -11.67 7.49
CA SER A 84 -7.85 -11.45 7.14
C SER A 84 -7.12 -12.75 6.79
N PHE A 85 -6.23 -12.69 5.78
CA PHE A 85 -5.32 -13.80 5.50
C PHE A 85 -4.39 -14.13 6.68
N PHE A 86 -4.14 -13.19 7.61
CA PHE A 86 -3.29 -13.42 8.78
C PHE A 86 -3.79 -14.58 9.66
N VAL A 87 -5.11 -14.80 9.74
CA VAL A 87 -5.75 -15.82 10.60
C VAL A 87 -5.07 -17.19 10.46
N ASP A 88 -4.87 -17.63 9.22
CA ASP A 88 -4.28 -18.95 8.93
C ASP A 88 -2.80 -18.88 8.56
N HIS A 89 -2.22 -17.69 8.39
CA HIS A 89 -0.91 -17.53 7.77
C HIS A 89 0.15 -16.86 8.64
N LEU A 90 -0.15 -16.46 9.88
CA LEU A 90 0.89 -15.96 10.79
C LEU A 90 2.06 -16.94 10.90
N GLY A 91 3.28 -16.43 10.64
CA GLY A 91 4.51 -17.23 10.61
C GLY A 91 4.70 -18.11 9.38
N LYS A 92 3.76 -18.12 8.43
CA LYS A 92 3.82 -18.88 7.18
C LYS A 92 4.20 -17.98 6.00
N ARG A 93 4.75 -18.62 4.97
CA ARG A 93 5.07 -17.95 3.69
C ARG A 93 3.79 -17.72 2.89
N VAL A 94 3.56 -16.47 2.50
CA VAL A 94 2.39 -16.03 1.69
C VAL A 94 2.80 -15.48 0.33
N VAL A 95 4.03 -14.98 0.19
CA VAL A 95 4.59 -14.45 -1.06
C VAL A 95 6.08 -14.83 -1.21
N GLY A 96 6.69 -14.40 -2.32
CA GLY A 96 8.11 -14.65 -2.63
C GLY A 96 9.06 -14.16 -1.53
N THR A 97 10.26 -14.76 -1.46
CA THR A 97 11.29 -14.39 -0.46
C THR A 97 11.83 -12.98 -0.64
N ASN A 98 11.66 -12.41 -1.85
CA ASN A 98 12.10 -11.08 -2.26
C ASN A 98 11.04 -10.00 -1.99
N PHE A 99 10.13 -10.23 -1.04
CA PHE A 99 9.05 -9.30 -0.73
C PHE A 99 8.93 -9.09 0.78
N THR A 100 9.09 -7.85 1.20
CA THR A 100 8.88 -7.36 2.55
C THR A 100 7.95 -6.15 2.49
N LEU A 101 6.86 -6.20 3.26
CA LEU A 101 5.86 -5.13 3.34
C LEU A 101 5.87 -4.55 4.76
N THR A 102 6.07 -3.24 4.85
CA THR A 102 6.10 -2.53 6.14
C THR A 102 5.24 -1.27 6.13
N ASP A 103 4.58 -0.97 7.25
CA ASP A 103 4.07 0.36 7.57
C ASP A 103 5.17 1.13 8.31
N ASP A 104 5.75 2.16 7.71
CA ASP A 104 6.91 2.85 8.27
C ASP A 104 6.79 4.38 8.20
N ALA A 105 6.03 4.98 9.12
CA ALA A 105 5.82 6.43 9.15
C ALA A 105 7.07 7.26 9.52
N ILE A 106 8.17 6.61 9.92
CA ILE A 106 9.44 7.30 10.23
C ILE A 106 10.39 7.35 9.03
N ASP A 107 10.02 6.75 7.89
CA ASP A 107 10.77 6.89 6.65
C ASP A 107 10.75 8.37 6.18
N PRO A 108 11.92 8.96 5.87
CA PRO A 108 12.00 10.36 5.42
C PRO A 108 11.30 10.65 4.09
N GLU A 109 11.05 9.64 3.26
CA GLU A 109 10.34 9.78 1.98
C GLU A 109 8.83 9.98 2.20
N PHE A 110 8.26 9.41 3.27
CA PHE A 110 6.86 9.60 3.60
C PHE A 110 6.57 10.95 4.27
N LEU A 111 5.29 11.33 4.23
CA LEU A 111 4.79 12.45 5.01
C LEU A 111 4.94 12.16 6.51
N PRO A 112 5.45 13.12 7.30
CA PRO A 112 5.76 12.86 8.69
C PRO A 112 4.46 12.73 9.47
N PHE A 113 4.23 11.54 10.01
CA PHE A 113 3.12 11.28 10.94
C PHE A 113 3.73 10.81 12.26
N PRO A 114 4.01 11.70 13.24
CA PRO A 114 4.78 11.33 14.42
C PRO A 114 4.00 10.49 15.44
N PHE A 115 2.68 10.60 15.44
CA PHE A 115 1.77 9.83 16.28
C PHE A 115 0.51 9.50 15.51
N ASP A 116 -0.14 8.37 15.82
CA ASP A 116 -1.45 8.04 15.26
C ASP A 116 -2.57 8.89 15.87
N MET A 117 -3.79 8.71 15.39
CA MET A 117 -4.93 9.53 15.83
C MET A 117 -5.44 9.14 17.24
N GLU A 118 -4.84 8.14 17.89
CA GLU A 118 -5.02 7.78 19.30
C GLU A 118 -3.89 8.32 20.21
N GLY A 119 -2.92 9.04 19.64
CA GLY A 119 -1.79 9.65 20.33
C GLY A 119 -0.62 8.70 20.61
N LEU A 120 -0.55 7.54 19.95
CA LEU A 120 0.58 6.62 20.07
C LEU A 120 1.72 7.02 19.13
N PRO A 121 2.98 7.04 19.58
CA PRO A 121 4.11 7.36 18.72
C PRO A 121 4.23 6.32 17.60
N LYS A 122 4.37 6.79 16.36
CA LYS A 122 4.51 5.89 15.21
C LYS A 122 5.83 5.12 15.29
N ARG A 123 5.76 3.87 14.82
CA ARG A 123 6.89 2.94 14.72
C ARG A 123 6.75 2.13 13.44
N ARG A 124 7.86 1.59 12.95
CA ARG A 124 7.84 0.60 11.88
C ARG A 124 7.07 -0.65 12.31
N VAL A 125 6.14 -1.08 11.48
CA VAL A 125 5.39 -2.34 11.61
C VAL A 125 5.69 -3.19 10.39
N THR A 126 6.25 -4.37 10.58
CA THR A 126 6.51 -5.30 9.49
C THR A 126 5.31 -6.23 9.34
N LEU A 127 4.52 -6.06 8.27
CA LEU A 127 3.34 -6.89 7.99
C LEU A 127 3.75 -8.23 7.36
N ILE A 128 4.69 -8.18 6.42
CA ILE A 128 5.28 -9.34 5.75
C ILE A 128 6.80 -9.15 5.71
N GLU A 129 7.56 -10.18 6.06
CA GLU A 129 9.03 -10.15 6.06
C GLU A 129 9.59 -11.30 5.24
N ASN A 130 10.34 -11.01 4.16
CA ASN A 130 10.90 -12.02 3.27
C ASN A 130 9.86 -13.09 2.87
N GLY A 131 8.65 -12.63 2.56
CA GLY A 131 7.48 -13.42 2.20
C GLY A 131 6.73 -14.11 3.34
N ILE A 132 7.14 -13.94 4.60
CA ILE A 132 6.47 -14.53 5.77
C ILE A 132 5.53 -13.51 6.40
N ALA A 133 4.26 -13.87 6.58
CA ALA A 133 3.29 -13.01 7.26
C ALA A 133 3.63 -12.88 8.75
N ARG A 134 3.69 -11.65 9.26
CA ARG A 134 4.17 -11.34 10.62
C ARG A 134 3.08 -10.88 11.56
N THR A 135 2.34 -9.84 11.23
CA THR A 135 1.32 -9.27 12.12
C THR A 135 0.38 -8.31 11.37
N PRO A 136 -0.91 -8.27 11.72
CA PRO A 136 -1.79 -7.16 11.33
C PRO A 136 -1.41 -5.86 12.07
N VAL A 137 -1.88 -4.72 11.57
CA VAL A 137 -1.87 -3.45 12.31
C VAL A 137 -3.00 -3.43 13.33
N VAL A 138 -2.75 -2.92 14.53
CA VAL A 138 -3.66 -3.02 15.67
C VAL A 138 -3.75 -1.66 16.39
N ASP A 139 -4.96 -1.13 16.53
CA ASP A 139 -5.26 0.06 17.35
C ASP A 139 -5.39 -0.32 18.84
N LYS A 140 -5.65 0.64 19.74
CA LYS A 140 -5.80 0.35 21.18
C LYS A 140 -6.94 -0.63 21.48
N ALA A 141 -8.10 -0.46 20.82
CA ALA A 141 -9.27 -1.28 21.09
C ALA A 141 -9.02 -2.77 20.77
N TYR A 142 -8.42 -3.04 19.61
CA TYR A 142 -8.07 -4.40 19.21
C TYR A 142 -6.82 -4.93 19.91
N ALA A 143 -5.90 -4.05 20.32
CA ALA A 143 -4.75 -4.44 21.14
C ALA A 143 -5.22 -5.06 22.47
N ASP A 144 -6.16 -4.40 23.14
CA ASP A 144 -6.75 -4.87 24.39
C ASP A 144 -7.53 -6.17 24.20
N ARG A 145 -8.32 -6.30 23.12
CA ARG A 145 -9.11 -7.50 22.81
C ARG A 145 -8.26 -8.72 22.45
N LEU A 146 -7.22 -8.50 21.66
CA LEU A 146 -6.32 -9.57 21.18
C LEU A 146 -5.19 -9.87 22.18
N GLY A 147 -5.00 -9.04 23.21
CA GLY A 147 -3.93 -9.20 24.19
C GLY A 147 -2.53 -8.96 23.60
N VAL A 148 -2.42 -8.05 22.63
CA VAL A 148 -1.15 -7.73 21.93
C VAL A 148 -0.84 -6.23 22.02
N PRO A 149 0.42 -5.79 21.86
CA PRO A 149 0.74 -4.36 21.85
C PRO A 149 0.18 -3.65 20.63
N ALA A 150 -0.44 -2.47 20.83
CA ALA A 150 -0.89 -1.61 19.74
C ALA A 150 0.26 -1.22 18.80
N THR A 151 -0.01 -1.16 17.49
CA THR A 151 0.99 -0.86 16.46
C THR A 151 1.09 0.63 16.10
N ALA A 152 0.31 1.47 16.78
CA ALA A 152 0.15 2.90 16.47
C ALA A 152 -0.43 3.13 15.07
N ASN A 153 -1.59 2.52 14.80
CA ASN A 153 -2.28 2.63 13.50
C ASN A 153 -3.76 3.01 13.67
N GLY A 154 -4.12 3.56 14.83
CA GLY A 154 -5.50 3.96 15.12
C GLY A 154 -5.91 5.23 14.38
N TRP A 155 -7.19 5.28 14.01
CA TRP A 155 -7.90 6.50 13.61
C TRP A 155 -8.41 7.20 14.88
N ALA A 156 -9.66 7.67 14.93
CA ALA A 156 -10.16 8.32 16.13
C ALA A 156 -10.65 7.30 17.18
N LEU A 157 -10.49 7.64 18.47
CA LEU A 157 -11.19 6.93 19.55
C LEU A 157 -12.71 6.96 19.30
N GLY A 158 -13.31 5.78 19.14
CA GLY A 158 -14.74 5.61 18.84
C GLY A 158 -15.11 5.66 17.35
N SER A 159 -14.12 5.72 16.46
CA SER A 159 -14.32 5.46 15.03
C SER A 159 -14.85 4.04 14.80
N PRO A 160 -15.77 3.81 13.84
CA PRO A 160 -16.11 2.46 13.40
C PRO A 160 -14.98 1.82 12.60
N ASP A 161 -14.08 2.63 12.03
CA ASP A 161 -12.91 2.16 11.29
C ASP A 161 -11.74 1.94 12.24
N HIS A 162 -11.19 0.72 12.21
CA HIS A 162 -10.14 0.27 13.12
C HIS A 162 -8.87 -0.11 12.37
N GLY A 163 -7.75 0.50 12.75
CA GLY A 163 -6.39 0.11 12.34
C GLY A 163 -6.12 0.16 10.83
N SER A 164 -5.33 1.12 10.34
CA SER A 164 -4.88 1.13 8.94
C SER A 164 -3.37 1.31 8.82
N ALA A 165 -2.75 0.59 7.88
CA ALA A 165 -1.39 0.88 7.43
C ALA A 165 -1.45 2.11 6.52
N LEU A 166 -0.74 3.17 6.90
CA LEU A 166 -0.75 4.48 6.26
C LEU A 166 0.52 4.75 5.44
N HIS A 167 1.62 4.05 5.73
CA HIS A 167 2.95 4.33 5.17
C HIS A 167 3.56 3.03 4.64
N LEU A 168 2.86 2.40 3.69
CA LEU A 168 3.25 1.11 3.13
C LEU A 168 4.48 1.25 2.22
N SER A 169 5.49 0.45 2.49
CA SER A 169 6.70 0.31 1.67
C SER A 169 6.95 -1.16 1.33
N VAL A 170 7.38 -1.40 0.10
CA VAL A 170 7.74 -2.73 -0.43
C VAL A 170 9.24 -2.75 -0.72
N ALA A 171 9.92 -3.79 -0.23
CA ALA A 171 11.34 -4.05 -0.48
C ALA A 171 11.60 -5.53 -0.82
#